data_AF-A0A7S2N7H1-F1
#
_entry.id   AF-A0A7S2N7H1-F1
#
_cell.length_a   1.000
_cell.length_b   1.000
_cell.length_c   1.000
_cell.angle_alpha   90.00
_cell.angle_beta   90.00
_cell.angle_gamma   90.00
#
_symmetry.space_group_name_H-M   'P 1'
#
loop_
_entity.id
_entity.type
_entity.pdbx_description
1 polymer ?
#
loop_
_entity_poly.entity_id
_entity_poly.type
_entity_poly.pdbx_seq_one_letter_code
_entity_poly.pdbx_strand_id
1 'polypeptide(L)'
;VAVAAVFSAVLGHASEDAAALVQVSAQRHESSWPFPVLDDNGGRTMAPTEAVIEHPEPMARTRLGMIRGIKQDGAYIFKGVPYAEVPERFAVAEFKKPWQGTMLASRWGDGCVSSHLGIRPGATESEDCLKM
;
A
#
# COMPACT_ATOMS: atom_id res chain seq x y z
N VAL A 1 23.63 26.53 -58.66
CA VAL A 1 23.15 25.83 -57.45
C VAL A 1 21.64 26.08 -57.38
N ALA A 2 20.84 25.03 -57.55
CA ALA A 2 19.41 25.06 -57.88
C ALA A 2 18.52 25.38 -56.65
N VAL A 3 17.55 26.30 -56.74
CA VAL A 3 16.09 26.19 -57.07
C VAL A 3 15.19 25.72 -55.91
N ALA A 4 14.11 26.50 -55.75
CA ALA A 4 13.04 26.54 -54.76
C ALA A 4 12.26 25.25 -54.47
N ALA A 5 11.57 25.23 -53.32
CA ALA A 5 10.25 24.60 -53.17
C ALA A 5 9.43 25.27 -52.05
N VAL A 6 8.31 25.87 -52.45
CA VAL A 6 7.09 26.10 -51.66
C VAL A 6 6.40 24.74 -51.44
N PHE A 7 5.68 24.48 -50.33
CA PHE A 7 4.38 23.78 -50.36
C PHE A 7 3.67 23.73 -48.99
N SER A 8 2.34 23.74 -49.12
CA SER A 8 1.26 24.00 -48.17
C SER A 8 1.03 23.01 -47.02
N ALA A 9 0.19 23.47 -46.09
CA ALA A 9 -0.48 22.71 -45.03
C ALA A 9 -1.27 21.48 -45.54
N VAL A 10 -1.36 20.45 -44.70
CA VAL A 10 -2.33 19.36 -44.78
C VAL A 10 -2.99 19.20 -43.41
N LEU A 11 -4.33 19.34 -43.39
CA LEU A 11 -5.18 18.86 -42.30
C LEU A 11 -5.20 17.32 -42.32
N GLY A 12 -5.04 16.71 -41.15
CA GLY A 12 -5.16 15.26 -40.94
C GLY A 12 -5.97 14.94 -39.69
N HIS A 13 -7.27 14.76 -39.90
CA HIS A 13 -8.21 13.79 -39.30
C HIS A 13 -8.21 13.46 -37.79
N ALA A 14 -9.43 13.56 -37.26
CA ALA A 14 -9.94 13.11 -35.97
C ALA A 14 -9.54 11.68 -35.56
N SER A 15 -9.52 11.41 -34.25
CA SER A 15 -10.24 10.30 -33.59
C SER A 15 -9.75 10.13 -32.14
N GLU A 16 -10.67 10.44 -31.21
CA GLU A 16 -10.96 9.67 -30.00
C GLU A 16 -9.83 9.35 -29.01
N ASP A 17 -9.50 10.30 -28.12
CA ASP A 17 -8.90 9.96 -26.83
C ASP A 17 -10.00 9.54 -25.85
N ALA A 18 -10.12 8.23 -25.75
CA ALA A 18 -11.09 7.46 -25.01
C ALA A 18 -11.28 7.94 -23.57
N ALA A 19 -12.56 8.04 -23.20
CA ALA A 19 -13.01 8.03 -21.82
C ALA A 19 -12.36 6.84 -21.10
N ALA A 20 -11.50 7.15 -20.11
CA ALA A 20 -10.97 6.17 -19.19
C ALA A 20 -12.10 5.61 -18.33
N LEU A 21 -12.71 4.52 -18.81
CA LEU A 21 -13.61 3.69 -18.02
C LEU A 21 -12.77 3.07 -16.90
N VAL A 22 -13.02 3.53 -15.67
CA VAL A 22 -12.59 2.85 -14.46
C VAL A 22 -13.30 1.51 -14.42
N GLN A 23 -12.64 0.45 -14.87
CA GLN A 23 -13.08 -0.91 -14.59
C GLN A 23 -12.85 -1.17 -13.10
N VAL A 24 -13.90 -0.96 -12.29
CA VAL A 24 -13.97 -1.55 -10.96
C VAL A 24 -14.23 -3.04 -11.18
N SER A 25 -13.16 -3.84 -11.29
CA SER A 25 -13.30 -5.28 -11.21
C SER A 25 -13.78 -5.62 -9.80
N ALA A 26 -15.01 -6.09 -9.70
CA ALA A 26 -15.55 -6.66 -8.48
C ALA A 26 -14.74 -7.94 -8.16
N GLN A 27 -13.67 -7.81 -7.38
CA GLN A 27 -13.00 -8.94 -6.78
C GLN A 27 -13.99 -9.57 -5.78
N ARG A 28 -14.77 -10.56 -6.25
CA ARG A 28 -15.46 -11.49 -5.37
C ARG A 28 -14.38 -12.24 -4.61
N HIS A 29 -14.23 -11.90 -3.34
CA HIS A 29 -13.37 -12.63 -2.43
C HIS A 29 -14.11 -13.93 -2.07
N GLU A 30 -14.05 -14.91 -2.96
CA GLU A 30 -14.49 -16.26 -2.65
C GLU A 30 -13.65 -16.77 -1.49
N SER A 31 -14.36 -17.27 -0.49
CA SER A 31 -13.86 -17.72 0.79
C SER A 31 -12.60 -18.60 0.65
N SER A 32 -11.48 -18.10 1.16
CA SER A 32 -10.16 -18.77 1.26
C SER A 32 -10.14 -19.95 2.26
N TRP A 33 -11.25 -20.66 2.43
CA TRP A 33 -11.32 -21.89 3.23
C TRP A 33 -11.32 -23.08 2.27
N PRO A 34 -10.56 -24.15 2.53
CA PRO A 34 -10.55 -25.32 1.66
C PRO A 34 -11.89 -26.05 1.79
N PHE A 35 -12.83 -25.71 0.90
CA PHE A 35 -14.04 -26.49 0.74
C PHE A 35 -13.76 -27.65 -0.23
N PRO A 36 -14.23 -28.88 0.09
CA PRO A 36 -14.16 -29.98 -0.85
C PRO A 36 -15.01 -29.65 -2.08
N VAL A 37 -14.40 -29.67 -3.26
CA VAL A 37 -15.10 -29.47 -4.54
C VAL A 37 -15.49 -30.84 -5.06
N LEU A 38 -16.74 -30.96 -5.53
CA LEU A 38 -17.19 -32.15 -6.26
C LEU A 38 -16.59 -32.09 -7.67
N ASP A 39 -15.80 -33.10 -8.02
CA ASP A 39 -15.38 -33.29 -9.41
C ASP A 39 -16.51 -33.88 -10.26
N ASP A 40 -16.33 -33.86 -11.59
CA ASP A 40 -17.30 -34.36 -12.57
C ASP A 40 -17.62 -35.86 -12.41
N ASN A 41 -16.80 -36.59 -11.65
CA ASN A 41 -16.99 -38.01 -11.34
C ASN A 41 -17.60 -38.24 -9.94
N GLY A 42 -18.02 -37.17 -9.25
CA GLY A 42 -18.58 -37.25 -7.91
C GLY A 42 -17.56 -37.50 -6.80
N GLY A 43 -16.26 -37.47 -7.12
CA GLY A 43 -15.18 -37.47 -6.16
C GLY A 43 -15.08 -36.13 -5.45
N ARG A 44 -14.66 -36.16 -4.17
CA ARG A 44 -14.34 -34.94 -3.42
C ARG A 44 -12.85 -34.70 -3.54
N THR A 45 -12.49 -33.70 -4.33
CA THR A 45 -11.10 -33.27 -4.47
C THR A 45 -10.92 -31.95 -3.72
N MET A 46 -9.79 -31.76 -3.05
CA MET A 46 -9.46 -30.46 -2.48
C MET A 46 -9.23 -29.50 -3.65
N ALA A 47 -9.90 -28.35 -3.65
CA ALA A 47 -9.62 -27.31 -4.63
C ALA A 47 -8.11 -27.06 -4.67
N PRO A 48 -7.49 -26.88 -5.86
CA PRO A 48 -6.10 -26.46 -5.94
C PRO A 48 -5.94 -25.21 -5.07
N THR A 49 -5.06 -25.26 -4.06
CA THR A 49 -4.66 -24.05 -3.34
C THR A 49 -4.05 -23.14 -4.38
N GLU A 50 -4.81 -22.13 -4.80
CA GLU A 50 -4.34 -21.18 -5.79
C GLU A 50 -3.02 -20.59 -5.30
N ALA A 51 -2.00 -20.65 -6.16
CA ALA A 51 -0.67 -20.21 -5.81
C ALA A 51 -0.75 -18.76 -5.34
N VAL A 52 -0.41 -18.51 -4.08
CA VAL A 52 -0.30 -17.15 -3.55
C VAL A 52 0.81 -16.46 -4.33
N ILE A 53 0.44 -15.60 -5.27
CA ILE A 53 1.39 -14.72 -5.92
C ILE A 53 1.85 -13.73 -4.84
N GLU A 54 3.09 -13.91 -4.37
CA GLU A 54 3.81 -12.92 -3.58
C GLU A 54 3.79 -11.61 -4.37
N HIS A 55 3.01 -10.65 -3.90
CA HIS A 55 2.97 -9.33 -4.52
C HIS A 55 4.12 -8.49 -3.97
N PRO A 56 4.77 -7.67 -4.81
CA PRO A 56 5.81 -6.76 -4.37
C PRO A 56 5.32 -5.91 -3.19
N GLU A 57 6.21 -5.66 -2.22
CA GLU A 57 5.90 -4.90 -1.00
C GLU A 57 5.11 -3.62 -1.33
N PRO A 58 3.94 -3.39 -0.71
CA PRO A 58 3.07 -2.28 -1.09
C PRO A 58 3.76 -0.93 -0.82
N MET A 59 3.72 -0.05 -1.80
CA MET A 59 4.24 1.31 -1.71
C MET A 59 3.11 2.33 -1.66
N ALA A 60 3.23 3.33 -0.79
CA ALA A 60 2.28 4.45 -0.73
C ALA A 60 3.01 5.79 -0.68
N ARG A 61 2.46 6.78 -1.39
CA ARG A 61 2.94 8.16 -1.37
C ARG A 61 2.15 8.96 -0.35
N THR A 62 2.83 9.54 0.63
CA THR A 62 2.23 10.45 1.61
C THR A 62 2.64 11.90 1.32
N ARG A 63 2.12 12.85 2.11
CA ARG A 63 2.58 14.26 2.05
C ARG A 63 4.01 14.43 2.57
N LEU A 64 4.52 13.49 3.37
CA LEU A 64 5.81 13.58 4.04
C LEU A 64 6.90 12.75 3.35
N GLY A 65 6.54 11.84 2.46
CA GLY A 65 7.48 10.99 1.74
C GLY A 65 6.86 9.65 1.32
N MET A 66 7.70 8.80 0.73
CA MET A 66 7.30 7.45 0.33
C MET A 66 7.37 6.50 1.53
N ILE A 67 6.38 5.62 1.66
CA ILE A 67 6.39 4.52 2.63
C ILE A 67 6.26 3.17 1.91
N ARG A 68 6.83 2.14 2.52
CA ARG A 68 6.76 0.76 2.07
C ARG A 68 6.24 -0.13 3.19
N GLY A 69 5.12 -0.80 2.96
CA GLY A 69 4.48 -1.71 3.90
C GLY A 69 4.71 -3.18 3.56
N ILE A 70 3.82 -4.04 4.07
CA ILE A 70 3.78 -5.47 3.78
C ILE A 70 2.41 -5.88 3.26
N LYS A 71 2.34 -6.93 2.44
CA LYS A 71 1.07 -7.59 2.10
C LYS A 71 0.95 -8.84 2.98
N GLN A 72 -0.12 -8.96 3.73
CA GLN A 72 -0.37 -10.12 4.59
C GLN A 72 -1.86 -10.45 4.57
N ASP A 73 -2.21 -11.72 4.38
CA ASP A 73 -3.59 -12.21 4.41
C ASP A 73 -4.54 -11.43 3.48
N GLY A 74 -4.06 -11.05 2.29
CA GLY A 74 -4.80 -10.26 1.30
C GLY A 74 -4.89 -8.76 1.60
N ALA A 75 -4.44 -8.30 2.77
CA ALA A 75 -4.45 -6.89 3.17
C ALA A 75 -3.10 -6.20 2.93
N TYR A 76 -3.14 -4.90 2.62
CA TYR A 76 -1.97 -4.03 2.65
C TYR A 76 -1.83 -3.41 4.02
N ILE A 77 -0.67 -3.60 4.65
CA ILE A 77 -0.44 -3.21 6.04
C ILE A 77 0.76 -2.29 6.12
N PHE A 78 0.58 -1.15 6.79
CA PHE A 78 1.61 -0.17 7.11
C PHE A 78 1.60 0.04 8.61
N LYS A 79 2.77 -0.11 9.26
CA LYS A 79 2.94 -0.05 10.71
C LYS A 79 4.10 0.87 11.07
N GLY A 80 3.98 1.55 12.20
CA GLY A 80 5.04 2.37 12.76
C GLY A 80 5.28 3.69 12.01
N VAL A 81 4.30 4.18 11.25
CA VAL A 81 4.43 5.43 10.47
C VAL A 81 4.31 6.62 11.41
N PRO A 82 5.35 7.48 11.54
CA PRO A 82 5.30 8.63 12.45
C PRO A 82 4.39 9.72 11.90
N TYR A 83 3.54 10.28 12.76
CA TYR A 83 2.62 11.37 12.40
C TYR A 83 3.02 12.72 12.99
N ALA A 84 3.90 12.73 13.99
CA ALA A 84 4.40 13.93 14.65
C ALA A 84 5.90 13.79 15.00
N GLU A 85 6.56 14.90 15.29
CA GLU A 85 7.88 14.86 15.93
C GLU A 85 7.78 14.40 17.38
N VAL A 86 8.90 13.92 17.94
CA VAL A 86 8.97 13.55 19.36
C VAL A 86 8.76 14.83 20.19
N PRO A 87 7.69 14.92 21.00
CA PRO A 87 7.39 16.13 21.73
C PRO A 87 8.29 16.24 22.97
N GLU A 88 8.55 17.48 23.40
CA GLU A 88 8.97 17.70 24.78
C GLU A 88 7.81 17.37 25.72
N ARG A 89 8.12 16.98 26.95
CA ARG A 89 7.10 16.58 27.92
C ARG A 89 6.14 17.74 28.20
N PHE A 90 4.84 17.44 28.13
CA PHE A 90 3.74 18.41 28.32
C PHE A 90 3.70 19.54 27.29
N ALA A 91 4.44 19.43 26.18
CA ALA A 91 4.33 20.32 25.05
C ALA A 91 3.34 19.76 24.00
N VAL A 92 2.84 20.65 23.15
CA VAL A 92 2.06 20.25 21.97
C VAL A 92 2.99 19.58 20.97
N ALA A 93 2.56 18.46 20.39
CA ALA A 93 3.34 17.77 19.37
C ALA A 93 3.40 18.59 18.06
N GLU A 94 4.59 18.70 17.49
CA GLU A 94 4.79 19.34 16.18
C GLU A 94 4.54 18.37 15.02
N PHE A 95 4.19 18.91 13.85
CA PHE A 95 4.06 18.11 12.65
C PHE A 95 5.38 17.46 12.25
N LYS A 96 5.32 16.19 11.84
CA LYS A 96 6.49 15.46 11.36
C LYS A 96 7.07 16.12 10.11
N LYS A 97 8.39 16.29 10.08
CA LYS A 97 9.11 16.78 8.90
C LYS A 97 9.14 15.71 7.80
N PRO A 98 9.12 16.11 6.51
CA PRO A 98 9.30 15.17 5.42
C PRO A 98 10.60 14.39 5.53
N TRP A 99 10.57 13.10 5.18
CA TRP A 99 11.76 12.26 5.11
C TRP A 99 12.21 12.08 3.65
N GLN A 100 13.50 11.82 3.49
CA GLN A 100 14.09 11.51 2.20
C GLN A 100 14.06 10.00 1.95
N GLY A 101 13.91 9.61 0.69
CA GLY A 101 13.82 8.20 0.30
C GLY A 101 12.50 7.53 0.68
N THR A 102 12.55 6.23 0.95
CA THR A 102 11.38 5.40 1.30
C THR A 102 11.52 4.88 2.71
N MET A 103 10.52 5.15 3.56
CA MET A 103 10.45 4.64 4.92
C MET A 103 9.86 3.23 4.94
N LEU A 104 10.49 2.32 5.68
CA LEU A 104 9.97 0.98 5.91
C LEU A 104 8.94 0.99 7.04
N ALA A 105 7.71 0.60 6.72
CA ALA A 105 6.53 0.60 7.58
C ALA A 105 6.02 -0.84 7.79
N SER A 106 6.91 -1.78 8.12
CA SER A 106 6.59 -3.20 8.30
C SER A 106 6.44 -3.64 9.75
N ARG A 107 6.87 -2.80 10.71
CA ARG A 107 6.92 -3.11 12.14
C ARG A 107 6.28 -2.03 13.00
N TRP A 108 5.73 -2.44 14.13
CA TRP A 108 5.26 -1.50 15.14
C TRP A 108 6.42 -0.70 15.73
N GLY A 109 6.15 0.56 16.09
CA GLY A 109 7.01 1.34 16.96
C GLY A 109 6.74 1.04 18.43
N ASP A 110 7.48 1.71 19.30
CA ASP A 110 7.25 1.66 20.74
C ASP A 110 5.89 2.28 21.09
N GLY A 111 5.23 1.73 22.11
CA GLY A 111 4.07 2.33 22.74
C GLY A 111 4.45 3.53 23.61
N CYS A 112 3.49 4.38 23.94
CA CYS A 112 3.74 5.48 24.87
C CYS A 112 3.93 4.95 26.28
N VAL A 113 4.85 5.56 27.02
CA VAL A 113 5.09 5.24 28.43
C VAL A 113 3.79 5.40 29.24
N SER A 114 3.34 4.32 29.87
CA SER A 114 2.15 4.32 30.73
C SER A 114 2.45 3.63 32.06
N SER A 115 2.21 4.33 33.16
CA SER A 115 2.54 3.85 34.51
C SER A 115 1.69 2.67 35.01
N HIS A 116 0.63 2.27 34.28
CA HIS A 116 -0.44 1.44 34.84
C HIS A 116 -0.63 0.07 34.17
N LEU A 117 -0.16 -0.14 32.94
CA LEU A 117 -0.36 -1.40 32.23
C LEU A 117 0.98 -2.08 32.07
N GLY A 118 1.17 -3.18 32.80
CA GLY A 118 2.37 -4.01 32.66
C GLY A 118 2.67 -4.27 31.18
N ILE A 119 3.94 -4.07 30.80
CA ILE A 119 4.44 -4.25 29.45
C ILE A 119 3.90 -5.60 28.92
N ARG A 120 3.06 -5.56 27.87
CA ARG A 120 2.67 -6.80 27.19
C ARG A 120 3.96 -7.49 26.75
N PRO A 121 4.10 -8.83 26.92
CA PRO A 121 5.30 -9.52 26.46
C PRO A 121 5.63 -9.17 25.00
N GLY A 122 6.81 -8.58 24.77
CA GLY A 122 7.26 -8.13 23.46
C GLY A 122 6.86 -6.71 23.04
N ALA A 123 6.08 -5.98 23.84
CA ALA A 123 5.88 -4.54 23.65
C ALA A 123 7.03 -3.76 24.30
N THR A 124 7.41 -2.65 23.70
CA THR A 124 8.39 -1.69 24.21
C THR A 124 7.71 -0.35 24.41
N GLU A 125 8.16 0.42 25.40
CA GLU A 125 7.64 1.76 25.67
C GLU A 125 8.74 2.80 25.48
N SER A 126 8.38 3.96 24.93
CA SER A 126 9.29 5.09 24.69
C SER A 126 8.50 6.40 24.67
N GLU A 127 9.19 7.52 24.90
CA GLU A 127 8.64 8.86 24.65
C GLU A 127 8.53 9.13 23.13
N ASP A 128 9.28 8.38 22.29
CA ASP A 128 9.14 8.38 20.83
C ASP A 128 8.05 7.39 20.37
N CYS A 129 6.79 7.71 20.71
CA CYS A 129 5.63 6.84 20.50
C CYS A 129 4.56 7.37 19.52
N LEU A 130 4.74 8.54 18.91
CA LEU A 130 3.73 9.17 18.04
C LEU A 130 3.72 8.56 16.62
N LYS A 131 3.35 7.28 16.55
CA LYS A 131 3.38 6.42 15.35
C LYS A 131 2.04 5.68 15.20
N MET A 132 1.67 5.33 13.96
CA MET A 132 0.46 4.56 13.61
C MET A 132 0.78 3.28 12.84
#